data_AF-A0A9P3AZ27-F1
#
_entry.id   AF-A0A9P3AZ27-F1
#
_cell.length_a   1.000
_cell.length_b   1.000
_cell.length_c   1.000
_cell.angle_alpha   90.00
_cell.angle_beta   90.00
_cell.angle_gamma   90.00
#
_symmetry.space_group_name_H-M   'P 1'
#
loop_
_entity.id
_entity.type
_entity.pdbx_description
1 polymer ?
#
loop_
_entity_poly.entity_id
_entity_poly.type
_entity_poly.pdbx_seq_one_letter_code
_entity_poly.pdbx_strand_id
1 'polypeptide(L)'
;MLISTFRLRSFLIHVAVSATLAVVAMALVFLVWYPSPLQLAAGVTEIFLIILGVDVTLGPFLTLVLANPLKKRVLFMLDLSIIIVIQLTAFAYGIYTVAIERPAWVVFTTDSYFDLVLASELSAEKPDQVLPEFRQASWFGPQFACVPLPDDAKEREDLMFKSFDAAATGVDIFQMPWMYRPLSECTAVIKDKARELDKLNSFNPAEQVQAILAQNPQADGWLPLNSRKNQSVVVLVKKDEGHVVKIVDLAPWD
;
A
#
# COMPACT_ATOMS: atom_id res chain seq x y z
N MET A 1 22.87 37.28 15.27
CA MET A 1 22.02 37.79 14.18
C MET A 1 20.57 37.66 14.62
N LEU A 2 19.90 38.74 15.04
CA LEU A 2 18.49 38.65 15.46
C LEU A 2 17.61 38.36 14.24
N ILE A 3 16.81 37.29 14.31
CA ILE A 3 15.78 37.01 13.31
C ILE A 3 14.74 38.12 13.40
N SER A 4 14.48 38.83 12.30
CA SER A 4 13.47 39.88 12.30
C SER A 4 12.06 39.29 12.43
N THR A 5 11.13 40.06 13.00
CA THR A 5 9.72 39.67 13.11
C THR A 5 9.11 39.30 11.75
N PHE A 6 9.52 39.99 10.68
CA PHE A 6 9.13 39.69 9.30
C PHE A 6 9.61 38.31 8.81
N ARG A 7 10.87 37.95 9.11
CA ARG A 7 11.46 36.66 8.75
C ARG A 7 10.74 35.53 9.46
N LEU A 8 10.58 35.66 10.78
CA LEU A 8 9.91 34.66 11.60
C LEU A 8 8.45 34.47 11.18
N ARG A 9 7.73 35.57 10.92
CA ARG A 9 6.33 35.49 10.46
C ARG A 9 6.21 34.79 9.11
N SER A 10 7.06 35.13 8.13
CA SER A 10 7.06 34.48 6.81
C SER A 10 7.37 32.99 6.92
N PHE A 11 8.36 32.63 7.73
CA PHE A 11 8.70 31.24 8.03
C PHE A 11 7.51 30.48 8.64
N LEU A 12 6.91 31.00 9.71
CA LEU A 12 5.80 30.33 10.41
C LEU A 12 4.57 30.15 9.54
N ILE A 13 4.24 31.13 8.69
CA ILE A 13 3.15 31.00 7.72
C ILE A 13 3.46 29.88 6.73
N HIS A 14 4.69 29.81 6.21
CA HIS A 14 5.07 28.76 5.27
C HIS A 14 5.01 27.38 5.95
N VAL A 15 5.58 27.22 7.16
CA VAL A 15 5.48 25.97 7.93
C VAL A 15 4.02 25.57 8.13
N ALA A 16 3.14 26.50 8.50
CA ALA A 16 1.73 26.18 8.71
C ALA A 16 1.03 25.67 7.44
N VAL A 17 1.32 26.28 6.29
CA VAL A 17 0.78 25.85 4.99
C VAL A 17 1.33 24.49 4.59
N SER A 18 2.64 24.28 4.66
CA SER A 18 3.28 23.00 4.35
C SER A 18 2.78 21.88 5.28
N ALA A 19 2.63 22.17 6.59
CA ALA A 19 2.10 21.22 7.55
C ALA A 19 0.63 20.86 7.28
N THR A 20 -0.18 21.83 6.82
CA THR A 20 -1.57 21.56 6.44
C THR A 20 -1.64 20.63 5.23
N LEU A 21 -0.85 20.90 4.19
CA LEU A 21 -0.74 20.01 3.02
C LEU A 21 -0.26 18.61 3.42
N ALA A 22 0.70 18.56 4.34
CA ALA A 22 1.25 17.33 4.85
C ALA A 22 0.20 16.46 5.56
N VAL A 23 -0.63 17.06 6.43
CA VAL A 23 -1.71 16.36 7.13
C VAL A 23 -2.77 15.84 6.14
N VAL A 24 -3.14 16.64 5.14
CA VAL A 24 -4.09 16.22 4.09
C VAL A 24 -3.54 15.03 3.31
N ALA A 25 -2.26 15.07 2.93
CA ALA A 25 -1.61 13.96 2.25
C ALA A 25 -1.51 12.70 3.13
N MET A 26 -1.16 12.85 4.41
CA MET A 26 -1.14 11.72 5.35
C MET A 26 -2.51 11.06 5.48
N ALA A 27 -3.58 11.87 5.59
CA ALA A 27 -4.93 11.35 5.66
C ALA A 27 -5.31 10.58 4.38
N LEU A 28 -5.01 11.14 3.19
CA LEU A 28 -5.25 10.45 1.92
C LEU A 28 -4.47 9.13 1.84
N VAL A 29 -3.17 9.16 2.12
CA VAL A 29 -2.29 8.00 1.95
C VAL A 29 -2.65 6.90 2.95
N PHE A 30 -2.76 7.20 4.25
CA PHE A 30 -2.92 6.17 5.28
C PHE A 30 -4.37 5.79 5.60
N LEU A 31 -5.36 6.58 5.19
CA LEU A 31 -6.77 6.21 5.40
C LEU A 31 -7.43 5.66 4.12
N VAL A 32 -6.95 6.04 2.93
CA VAL A 32 -7.59 5.66 1.66
C VAL A 32 -6.73 4.69 0.85
N TRP A 33 -5.46 5.02 0.58
CA TRP A 33 -4.63 4.21 -0.31
C TRP A 33 -3.92 3.04 0.37
N TYR A 34 -3.43 3.24 1.59
CA TYR A 34 -2.68 2.26 2.38
C TYR A 34 -3.26 2.17 3.80
N PRO A 35 -4.52 1.71 3.96
CA PRO A 35 -5.11 1.52 5.28
C PRO A 35 -4.38 0.42 6.06
N SER A 36 -4.25 0.59 7.37
CA SER A 36 -3.60 -0.40 8.25
C SER A 36 -4.23 -1.79 8.13
N PRO A 37 -3.41 -2.86 7.97
CA PRO A 37 -1.92 -2.90 8.03
C PRO A 37 -1.19 -2.79 6.67
N LEU A 38 -1.85 -2.41 5.58
CA LEU A 38 -1.28 -2.46 4.24
C LEU A 38 -0.10 -1.50 4.00
N GLN A 39 -0.02 -0.39 4.74
CA GLN A 39 1.17 0.49 4.67
C GLN A 39 2.45 -0.21 5.15
N LEU A 40 2.31 -1.17 6.08
CA LEU A 40 3.41 -2.01 6.55
C LEU A 40 3.74 -3.00 5.44
N ALA A 41 2.75 -3.77 4.99
CA ALA A 41 2.91 -4.76 3.93
C ALA A 41 3.56 -4.19 2.65
N ALA A 42 3.19 -2.97 2.25
CA ALA A 42 3.78 -2.26 1.10
C ALA A 42 5.10 -1.53 1.42
N GLY A 43 5.43 -1.30 2.70
CA GLY A 43 6.64 -0.61 3.13
C GLY A 43 6.69 0.88 2.78
N VAL A 44 5.53 1.53 2.62
CA VAL A 44 5.42 2.91 2.11
C VAL A 44 5.75 3.97 3.18
N THR A 45 5.54 3.65 4.46
CA THR A 45 5.55 4.63 5.58
C THR A 45 6.84 5.43 5.65
N GLU A 46 8.00 4.77 5.67
CA GLU A 46 9.30 5.44 5.83
C GLU A 46 9.60 6.39 4.67
N ILE A 47 9.40 5.91 3.44
CA ILE A 47 9.69 6.67 2.22
C ILE A 47 8.77 7.90 2.15
N PHE A 48 7.48 7.71 2.45
CA PHE A 48 6.51 8.80 2.43
C PHE A 48 6.78 9.86 3.51
N LEU A 49 7.15 9.46 4.73
CA LEU A 49 7.50 10.40 5.80
C LEU A 49 8.76 11.21 5.48
N ILE A 50 9.74 10.63 4.78
CA ILE A 50 10.93 11.37 4.31
C ILE A 50 10.53 12.46 3.32
N ILE A 51 9.71 12.13 2.31
CA ILE A 51 9.20 13.10 1.32
C ILE A 51 8.49 14.26 2.04
N LEU A 52 7.60 13.93 2.97
CA LEU A 52 6.85 14.91 3.75
C LEU A 52 7.74 15.79 4.63
N GLY A 53 8.74 15.18 5.28
CA GLY A 53 9.68 15.86 6.14
C GLY A 53 10.51 16.89 5.37
N VAL A 54 10.95 16.55 4.16
CA VAL A 54 11.66 17.47 3.27
C VAL A 54 10.78 18.69 2.94
N ASP A 55 9.51 18.48 2.60
CA ASP A 55 8.61 19.59 2.25
C ASP A 55 8.32 20.50 3.45
N VAL A 56 8.01 19.94 4.62
CA VAL A 56 7.67 20.74 5.81
C VAL A 56 8.89 21.50 6.36
N THR A 57 10.12 21.08 6.03
CA THR A 57 11.34 21.69 6.58
C THR A 57 12.09 22.57 5.59
N LEU A 58 12.42 22.05 4.40
CA LEU A 58 13.37 22.67 3.48
C LEU A 58 12.82 23.96 2.85
N GLY A 59 11.57 23.95 2.36
CA GLY A 59 10.93 25.12 1.77
C GLY A 59 10.77 26.28 2.76
N PRO A 60 10.23 26.04 3.97
CA PRO A 60 10.19 27.06 5.00
C PRO A 60 11.58 27.53 5.44
N PHE A 61 12.57 26.64 5.55
CA PHE A 61 13.94 27.03 5.86
C PHE A 61 14.51 28.00 4.81
N LEU A 62 14.34 27.71 3.52
CA LEU A 62 14.74 28.62 2.44
C LEU A 62 14.01 29.96 2.52
N THR A 63 12.73 29.94 2.90
CA THR A 63 11.94 31.16 3.13
C THR A 63 12.49 31.99 4.28
N LEU A 64 12.93 31.35 5.36
CA LEU A 64 13.55 32.03 6.50
C LEU A 64 14.87 32.70 6.10
N VAL A 65 15.70 32.02 5.29
CA VAL A 65 16.99 32.52 4.80
C VAL A 65 16.81 33.70 3.84
N LEU A 66 15.88 33.59 2.90
CA LEU A 66 15.68 34.57 1.82
C LEU A 66 14.79 35.75 2.23
N ALA A 67 13.95 35.60 3.25
CA ALA A 67 13.13 36.70 3.75
C ALA A 67 14.01 37.86 4.20
N ASN A 68 13.84 39.03 3.58
CA ASN A 68 14.58 40.23 3.93
C ASN A 68 13.61 41.43 3.92
N PRO A 69 13.39 42.10 5.08
CA PRO A 69 12.47 43.22 5.17
C PRO A 69 12.92 44.44 4.36
N LEU A 70 14.20 44.52 3.99
CA LEU A 70 14.78 45.60 3.17
C LEU A 70 14.67 45.31 1.66
N LYS A 71 14.30 44.08 1.26
CA LYS A 71 14.17 43.70 -0.15
C LYS A 71 12.89 44.29 -0.72
N LYS A 72 12.92 44.75 -1.99
CA LYS A 72 11.72 45.16 -2.71
C LYS A 72 10.69 44.03 -2.68
N ARG A 73 9.44 44.35 -2.32
CA ARG A 73 8.35 43.36 -2.17
C ARG A 73 8.20 42.45 -3.39
N VAL A 74 8.30 42.99 -4.61
CA VAL A 74 8.20 42.22 -5.86
C VAL A 74 9.28 41.14 -5.96
N LEU A 75 10.54 41.47 -5.61
CA LEU A 75 11.64 40.50 -5.66
C LEU A 75 11.55 39.45 -4.55
N PHE A 76 11.00 39.80 -3.39
CA PHE A 76 10.74 38.81 -2.33
C PHE A 76 9.61 37.86 -2.72
N MET A 77 8.55 38.38 -3.35
CA MET A 77 7.46 37.54 -3.87
C MET A 77 7.94 36.61 -4.99
N LEU A 78 8.86 37.07 -5.85
CA LEU A 78 9.47 36.20 -6.86
C LEU A 78 10.25 35.05 -6.22
N ASP A 79 11.12 35.32 -5.24
CA ASP A 79 11.84 34.26 -4.52
C ASP A 79 10.87 33.25 -3.90
N LEU A 80 9.86 33.74 -3.18
CA LEU A 80 8.88 32.89 -2.51
C LEU A 80 8.09 32.05 -3.50
N SER A 81 7.66 32.62 -4.63
CA SER A 81 6.98 31.89 -5.70
C SER A 81 7.85 30.79 -6.28
N ILE A 82 9.15 31.03 -6.50
CA ILE A 82 10.07 30.01 -7.00
C ILE A 82 10.20 28.86 -5.99
N ILE A 83 10.37 29.16 -4.71
CA ILE A 83 10.44 28.14 -3.64
C ILE A 83 9.15 27.30 -3.64
N ILE A 84 7.99 27.95 -3.63
CA ILE A 84 6.69 27.28 -3.58
C ILE A 84 6.46 26.41 -4.83
N VAL A 85 6.81 26.89 -6.03
CA VAL A 85 6.65 26.11 -7.27
C VAL A 85 7.51 24.85 -7.24
N ILE A 86 8.77 24.97 -6.85
CA ILE A 86 9.68 23.81 -6.75
C ILE A 86 9.14 22.82 -5.71
N GLN A 87 8.72 23.31 -4.54
CA GLN A 87 8.18 22.48 -3.47
C GLN A 87 6.87 21.78 -3.88
N LEU A 88 5.92 22.48 -4.49
CA LEU A 88 4.69 21.88 -4.96
C LEU A 88 4.93 20.84 -6.06
N THR A 89 5.94 21.05 -6.90
CA THR A 89 6.34 20.06 -7.92
C THR A 89 6.90 18.79 -7.28
N ALA A 90 7.79 18.94 -6.29
CA ALA A 90 8.35 17.83 -5.54
C ALA A 90 7.28 17.05 -4.76
N PHE A 91 6.39 17.77 -4.06
CA PHE A 91 5.25 17.20 -3.36
C PHE A 91 4.31 16.44 -4.31
N ALA A 92 3.93 17.05 -5.43
CA ALA A 92 3.05 16.42 -6.42
C ALA A 92 3.68 15.15 -7.00
N TYR A 93 4.99 15.17 -7.29
CA TYR A 93 5.71 13.98 -7.73
C TYR A 93 5.71 12.89 -6.66
N GLY A 94 5.99 13.24 -5.40
CA GLY A 94 5.93 12.29 -4.28
C GLY A 94 4.55 11.65 -4.10
N ILE A 95 3.47 12.45 -4.16
CA ILE A 95 2.10 11.95 -4.10
C ILE A 95 1.79 11.05 -5.30
N TYR A 96 2.22 11.42 -6.50
CA TYR A 96 2.04 10.61 -7.71
C TYR A 96 2.72 9.25 -7.58
N THR A 97 3.98 9.21 -7.13
CA THR A 97 4.72 7.95 -6.93
C THR A 97 4.03 7.05 -5.91
N VAL A 98 3.52 7.60 -4.80
CA VAL A 98 2.76 6.84 -3.81
C VAL A 98 1.42 6.34 -4.36
N ALA A 99 0.77 7.12 -5.23
CA ALA A 99 -0.52 6.79 -5.82
C ALA A 99 -0.45 5.62 -6.82
N ILE A 100 0.62 5.53 -7.62
CA ILE A 100 0.81 4.47 -8.61
C ILE A 100 1.30 3.15 -7.98
N GLU A 101 1.98 3.22 -6.83
CA GLU A 101 2.42 2.04 -6.05
C GLU A 101 1.34 1.56 -5.04
N ARG A 102 0.11 2.07 -5.11
CA ARG A 102 -0.94 1.71 -4.13
C ARG A 102 -1.29 0.21 -4.19
N PRO A 103 -1.63 -0.42 -3.05
CA PRO A 103 -2.30 -1.71 -3.00
C PRO A 103 -3.51 -1.76 -3.92
N ALA A 104 -3.45 -2.59 -4.94
CA ALA A 104 -4.52 -2.75 -5.93
C ALA A 104 -5.33 -4.00 -5.67
N TRP A 105 -4.64 -5.13 -5.44
CA TRP A 105 -5.28 -6.43 -5.29
C TRP A 105 -4.64 -7.23 -4.17
N VAL A 106 -5.45 -8.09 -3.58
CA VAL A 106 -5.01 -9.17 -2.69
C VAL A 106 -5.46 -10.46 -3.34
N VAL A 107 -4.50 -11.17 -3.95
CA VAL A 107 -4.80 -12.27 -4.86
C VAL A 107 -4.50 -13.59 -4.17
N PHE A 108 -5.49 -14.47 -4.07
CA PHE A 108 -5.27 -15.83 -3.59
C PHE A 108 -4.71 -16.69 -4.71
N THR A 109 -3.54 -17.28 -4.49
CA THR A 109 -2.94 -18.28 -5.37
C THR A 109 -3.13 -19.67 -4.77
N THR A 110 -3.11 -20.68 -5.63
CA THR A 110 -3.33 -22.07 -5.20
C THR A 110 -2.21 -22.61 -4.30
N ASP A 111 -1.10 -21.90 -4.17
CA ASP A 111 0.04 -22.19 -3.30
C ASP A 111 -0.21 -21.88 -1.82
N SER A 112 -1.47 -21.58 -1.45
CA SER A 112 -1.96 -21.47 -0.06
C SER A 112 -1.62 -20.15 0.65
N TYR A 113 -1.41 -19.08 -0.11
CA TYR A 113 -1.23 -17.73 0.41
C TYR A 113 -1.96 -16.70 -0.44
N PHE A 114 -2.19 -15.53 0.16
CA PHE A 114 -2.54 -14.34 -0.58
C PHE A 114 -1.27 -13.56 -0.93
N ASP A 115 -1.25 -12.90 -2.07
CA ASP A 115 -0.20 -11.96 -2.45
C ASP A 115 -0.78 -10.55 -2.54
N LEU A 116 -0.07 -9.58 -1.94
CA LEU A 116 -0.38 -8.17 -2.11
C LEU A 116 0.19 -7.67 -3.43
N VAL A 117 -0.67 -7.19 -4.32
CA VAL A 117 -0.28 -6.71 -5.65
C VAL A 117 -0.50 -5.21 -5.74
N LEU A 118 0.54 -4.48 -6.13
CA LEU A 118 0.48 -3.03 -6.31
C LEU A 118 -0.05 -2.69 -7.71
N ALA A 119 -0.65 -1.51 -7.86
CA ALA A 119 -1.22 -1.08 -9.14
C ALA A 119 -0.17 -0.99 -10.27
N SER A 120 1.07 -0.66 -9.93
CA SER A 120 2.21 -0.61 -10.87
C SER A 120 2.75 -1.98 -11.30
N GLU A 121 2.38 -3.06 -10.61
CA GLU A 121 2.86 -4.41 -10.87
C GLU A 121 1.98 -5.20 -11.84
N LEU A 122 0.79 -4.69 -12.15
CA LEU A 122 -0.16 -5.41 -12.99
C LEU A 122 0.36 -5.54 -14.42
N SER A 123 0.53 -6.79 -14.85
CA SER A 123 0.92 -7.12 -16.22
C SER A 123 -0.15 -6.66 -17.21
N ALA A 124 0.31 -6.09 -18.33
CA ALA A 124 -0.55 -5.68 -19.43
C ALA A 124 -0.82 -6.82 -20.44
N GLU A 125 -0.48 -8.06 -20.09
CA GLU A 125 -0.69 -9.21 -20.96
C GLU A 125 -2.17 -9.52 -21.18
N LYS A 126 -2.49 -9.93 -22.42
CA LYS A 126 -3.82 -10.40 -22.84
C LYS A 126 -4.96 -9.50 -22.33
N PRO A 127 -4.93 -8.19 -22.61
CA PRO A 127 -5.91 -7.23 -22.07
C PRO A 127 -7.35 -7.58 -22.45
N ASP A 128 -7.54 -8.19 -23.62
CA ASP A 128 -8.85 -8.64 -24.10
C ASP A 128 -9.43 -9.81 -23.30
N GLN A 129 -8.60 -10.54 -22.54
CA GLN A 129 -9.01 -11.65 -21.69
C GLN A 129 -9.27 -11.23 -20.23
N VAL A 130 -8.99 -9.98 -19.87
CA VAL A 130 -9.27 -9.44 -18.53
C VAL A 130 -10.76 -9.21 -18.35
N LEU A 131 -11.35 -9.88 -17.36
CA LEU A 131 -12.75 -9.71 -17.01
C LEU A 131 -13.04 -8.26 -16.60
N PRO A 132 -14.22 -7.71 -16.91
CA PRO A 132 -14.54 -6.31 -16.68
C PRO A 132 -14.25 -5.82 -15.25
N GLU A 133 -14.53 -6.62 -14.22
CA GLU A 133 -14.26 -6.24 -12.82
C GLU A 133 -12.78 -6.12 -12.45
N PHE A 134 -11.87 -6.74 -13.21
CA PHE A 134 -10.41 -6.74 -12.93
C PHE A 134 -9.61 -5.79 -13.83
N ARG A 135 -10.27 -5.06 -14.74
CA ARG A 135 -9.61 -4.13 -15.67
C ARG A 135 -9.04 -2.89 -15.01
N GLN A 136 -9.60 -2.48 -13.88
CA GLN A 136 -9.19 -1.26 -13.18
C GLN A 136 -9.11 -1.53 -11.68
N ALA A 137 -7.94 -1.24 -11.11
CA ALA A 137 -7.77 -1.26 -9.66
C ALA A 137 -8.54 -0.11 -9.00
N SER A 138 -9.25 -0.41 -7.92
CA SER A 138 -9.92 0.59 -7.09
C SER A 138 -8.95 1.67 -6.57
N TRP A 139 -9.50 2.86 -6.33
CA TRP A 139 -8.79 3.98 -5.69
C TRP A 139 -9.06 4.05 -4.17
N PHE A 140 -9.95 3.21 -3.65
CA PHE A 140 -10.43 3.24 -2.27
C PHE A 140 -9.98 2.01 -1.45
N GLY A 141 -8.84 1.42 -1.84
CA GLY A 141 -8.26 0.24 -1.21
C GLY A 141 -8.27 -0.99 -2.13
N PRO A 142 -7.54 -2.04 -1.76
CA PRO A 142 -7.40 -3.21 -2.60
C PRO A 142 -8.67 -4.05 -2.63
N GLN A 143 -8.85 -4.75 -3.74
CA GLN A 143 -9.92 -5.73 -3.93
C GLN A 143 -9.36 -7.15 -3.90
N PHE A 144 -10.21 -8.14 -3.63
CA PHE A 144 -9.79 -9.53 -3.61
C PHE A 144 -10.07 -10.21 -4.94
N ALA A 145 -9.13 -11.04 -5.36
CA ALA A 145 -9.27 -11.93 -6.52
C ALA A 145 -8.62 -13.27 -6.19
N CYS A 146 -8.80 -14.25 -7.07
CA CYS A 146 -7.99 -15.46 -7.03
C CYS A 146 -7.59 -15.92 -8.42
N VAL A 147 -6.57 -16.78 -8.46
CA VAL A 147 -6.17 -17.52 -9.66
C VAL A 147 -6.52 -18.99 -9.41
N PRO A 148 -7.64 -19.51 -9.95
CA PRO A 148 -8.04 -20.88 -9.72
C PRO A 148 -7.12 -21.85 -10.45
N LEU A 149 -6.99 -23.07 -9.90
CA LEU A 149 -6.25 -24.13 -10.56
C LEU A 149 -7.06 -24.64 -11.76
N PRO A 150 -6.49 -24.71 -12.97
CA PRO A 150 -7.17 -25.29 -14.11
C PRO A 150 -7.54 -26.76 -13.87
N ASP A 151 -8.70 -27.17 -14.36
CA ASP A 151 -9.14 -28.57 -14.33
C ASP A 151 -8.30 -29.44 -15.27
N ASP A 152 -7.96 -28.90 -16.44
CA ASP A 152 -7.11 -29.56 -17.43
C ASP A 152 -5.67 -29.70 -16.94
N ALA A 153 -5.11 -30.90 -17.07
CA ALA A 153 -3.78 -31.21 -16.56
C ALA A 153 -2.67 -30.43 -17.27
N LYS A 154 -2.83 -30.16 -18.57
CA LYS A 154 -1.84 -29.43 -19.37
C LYS A 154 -1.89 -27.94 -19.07
N GLU A 155 -3.08 -27.37 -18.92
CA GLU A 155 -3.24 -25.97 -18.49
C GLU A 155 -2.68 -25.76 -17.07
N ARG A 156 -2.86 -26.73 -16.18
CA ARG A 156 -2.27 -26.70 -14.85
C ARG A 156 -0.74 -26.74 -14.88
N GLU A 157 -0.16 -27.59 -15.71
CA GLU A 157 1.29 -27.65 -15.91
C GLU A 157 1.83 -26.32 -16.46
N ASP A 158 1.15 -25.72 -17.45
CA ASP A 158 1.50 -24.40 -18.00
C ASP A 158 1.43 -23.28 -16.94
N LEU A 159 0.41 -23.31 -16.08
CA LEU A 159 0.28 -22.36 -14.98
C LEU A 159 1.43 -22.50 -13.97
N MET A 160 1.77 -23.73 -13.57
CA MET A 160 2.88 -24.02 -12.66
C MET A 160 4.22 -23.59 -13.27
N PHE A 161 4.42 -23.85 -14.56
CA PHE A 161 5.61 -23.42 -15.28
C PHE A 161 5.75 -21.88 -15.28
N LYS A 162 4.65 -21.15 -15.51
CA LYS A 162 4.64 -19.69 -15.46
C LYS A 162 4.99 -19.13 -14.09
N SER A 163 4.43 -19.71 -13.03
CA SER A 163 4.79 -19.30 -11.67
C SER A 163 6.28 -19.55 -11.37
N PHE A 164 6.85 -20.65 -11.86
CA PHE A 164 8.29 -20.91 -11.72
C PHE A 164 9.16 -19.94 -12.54
N ASP A 165 8.70 -19.58 -13.75
CA ASP A 165 9.40 -18.64 -14.63
C ASP A 165 9.35 -17.19 -14.12
N ALA A 166 8.51 -16.88 -13.13
CA ALA A 166 8.47 -15.58 -12.46
C ALA A 166 9.85 -15.16 -11.92
N ALA A 167 10.67 -16.13 -11.48
CA ALA A 167 12.05 -15.86 -11.05
C ALA A 167 12.97 -15.35 -12.16
N ALA A 168 12.70 -15.72 -13.42
CA ALA A 168 13.47 -15.30 -14.59
C ALA A 168 12.87 -14.07 -15.28
N THR A 169 11.54 -13.97 -15.33
CA THR A 169 10.80 -12.89 -16.02
C THR A 169 10.48 -11.70 -15.13
N GLY A 170 10.48 -11.89 -13.82
CA GLY A 170 10.09 -10.88 -12.83
C GLY A 170 8.59 -10.65 -12.72
N VAL A 171 7.75 -11.46 -13.39
CA VAL A 171 6.29 -11.34 -13.36
C VAL A 171 5.65 -12.69 -12.98
N ASP A 172 4.92 -12.71 -11.87
CA ASP A 172 4.24 -13.92 -11.37
C ASP A 172 2.75 -13.94 -11.77
N ILE A 173 2.11 -15.12 -11.63
CA ILE A 173 0.71 -15.36 -12.00
C ILE A 173 -0.26 -14.45 -11.22
N PHE A 174 0.07 -14.08 -9.99
CA PHE A 174 -0.73 -13.15 -9.20
C PHE A 174 -0.65 -11.72 -9.73
N GLN A 175 0.28 -11.39 -10.61
CA GLN A 175 0.40 -10.08 -11.26
C GLN A 175 -0.32 -10.03 -12.61
N MET A 176 -1.02 -11.09 -13.03
CA MET A 176 -1.65 -11.21 -14.35
C MET A 176 -3.19 -11.08 -14.26
N PRO A 177 -3.79 -9.90 -14.49
CA PRO A 177 -5.23 -9.69 -14.30
C PRO A 177 -6.12 -10.57 -15.19
N TRP A 178 -5.61 -11.03 -16.33
CA TRP A 178 -6.36 -11.91 -17.23
C TRP A 178 -6.62 -13.30 -16.62
N MET A 179 -5.84 -13.69 -15.62
CA MET A 179 -6.04 -14.93 -14.84
C MET A 179 -7.00 -14.74 -13.66
N TYR A 180 -7.33 -13.50 -13.28
CA TYR A 180 -8.13 -13.25 -12.09
C TYR A 180 -9.56 -13.74 -12.26
N ARG A 181 -10.07 -14.32 -11.17
CA ARG A 181 -11.46 -14.71 -10.99
C ARG A 181 -11.99 -14.18 -9.66
N PRO A 182 -13.32 -14.02 -9.51
CA PRO A 182 -13.94 -13.74 -8.22
C PRO A 182 -13.46 -14.73 -7.16
N LEU A 183 -13.16 -14.23 -5.96
CA LEU A 183 -12.64 -15.04 -4.86
C LEU A 183 -13.52 -16.27 -4.54
N SER A 184 -14.82 -16.18 -4.82
CA SER A 184 -15.79 -17.27 -4.67
C SER A 184 -15.45 -18.53 -5.47
N GLU A 185 -14.71 -18.41 -6.58
CA GLU A 185 -14.26 -19.57 -7.37
C GLU A 185 -13.17 -20.39 -6.64
N CYS A 186 -12.44 -19.76 -5.71
CA CYS A 186 -11.40 -20.43 -4.92
C CYS A 186 -11.84 -20.77 -3.50
N THR A 187 -13.12 -20.58 -3.17
CA THR A 187 -13.66 -20.81 -1.82
C THR A 187 -13.29 -22.19 -1.27
N ALA A 188 -13.47 -23.27 -2.03
CA ALA A 188 -13.16 -24.62 -1.57
C ALA A 188 -11.68 -24.79 -1.17
N VAL A 189 -10.77 -24.21 -1.97
CA VAL A 189 -9.33 -24.26 -1.70
C VAL A 189 -8.98 -23.41 -0.48
N ILE A 190 -9.60 -22.23 -0.32
CA ILE A 190 -9.43 -21.39 0.86
C ILE A 190 -9.84 -22.15 2.13
N LYS A 191 -10.96 -22.89 2.12
CA LYS A 191 -11.39 -23.71 3.28
C LYS A 191 -10.36 -24.78 3.62
N ASP A 192 -9.85 -25.48 2.61
CA ASP A 192 -8.85 -26.54 2.77
C ASP A 192 -7.53 -26.01 3.34
N LYS A 193 -7.08 -24.86 2.84
CA LYS A 193 -5.76 -24.28 3.19
C LYS A 193 -5.77 -23.42 4.45
N ALA A 194 -6.93 -22.92 4.88
CA ALA A 194 -7.03 -22.07 6.07
C ALA A 194 -6.51 -22.78 7.32
N ARG A 195 -5.55 -22.14 7.98
CA ARG A 195 -4.88 -22.61 9.19
C ARG A 195 -5.71 -22.27 10.43
N GLU A 196 -5.58 -23.09 11.46
CA GLU A 196 -6.22 -22.86 12.76
C GLU A 196 -5.65 -21.61 13.44
N LEU A 197 -6.54 -20.81 14.07
CA LEU A 197 -6.16 -19.55 14.73
C LEU A 197 -5.10 -19.74 15.83
N ASP A 198 -5.14 -20.86 16.55
CA ASP A 198 -4.19 -21.13 17.63
C ASP A 198 -2.73 -21.14 17.17
N LYS A 199 -2.48 -21.49 15.90
CA LYS A 199 -1.14 -21.48 15.29
C LYS A 199 -0.54 -20.08 15.19
N LEU A 200 -1.34 -19.01 15.25
CA LEU A 200 -0.83 -17.64 15.27
C LEU A 200 0.00 -17.37 16.52
N ASN A 201 -0.32 -18.02 17.66
CA ASN A 201 0.44 -17.86 18.90
C ASN A 201 1.87 -18.43 18.82
N SER A 202 2.16 -19.25 17.80
CA SER A 202 3.52 -19.75 17.57
C SER A 202 4.46 -18.66 17.07
N PHE A 203 3.92 -17.63 16.41
CA PHE A 203 4.70 -16.56 15.76
C PHE A 203 4.43 -15.17 16.36
N ASN A 204 3.47 -15.07 17.28
CA ASN A 204 2.98 -13.81 17.82
C ASN A 204 2.76 -13.90 19.33
N PRO A 205 2.93 -12.80 20.08
CA PRO A 205 2.51 -12.72 21.47
C PRO A 205 1.01 -13.04 21.63
N ALA A 206 0.68 -13.94 22.56
CA ALA A 206 -0.70 -14.40 22.74
C ALA A 206 -1.68 -13.27 23.07
N GLU A 207 -1.25 -12.24 23.80
CA GLU A 207 -2.06 -11.06 24.12
C GLU A 207 -2.46 -10.27 22.87
N GLN A 208 -1.53 -10.12 21.91
CA GLN A 208 -1.79 -9.45 20.64
C GLN A 208 -2.78 -10.24 19.78
N VAL A 209 -2.59 -11.56 19.69
CA VAL A 209 -3.50 -12.47 18.97
C VAL A 209 -4.91 -12.37 19.56
N GLN A 210 -5.04 -12.47 20.88
CA GLN A 210 -6.34 -12.38 21.57
C GLN A 210 -7.02 -11.03 21.33
N ALA A 211 -6.29 -9.91 21.44
CA ALA A 211 -6.85 -8.58 21.21
C ALA A 211 -7.37 -8.39 19.77
N ILE A 212 -6.65 -8.93 18.78
CA ILE A 212 -7.05 -8.87 17.36
C ILE A 212 -8.25 -9.78 17.10
N LEU A 213 -8.26 -11.01 17.62
CA LEU A 213 -9.37 -11.94 17.44
C LEU A 213 -10.65 -11.46 18.14
N ALA A 214 -10.55 -10.78 19.28
CA ALA A 214 -11.69 -10.16 19.96
C ALA A 214 -12.39 -9.08 19.11
N GLN A 215 -11.65 -8.38 18.25
CA GLN A 215 -12.20 -7.41 17.28
C GLN A 215 -12.75 -8.09 16.02
N ASN A 216 -12.40 -9.35 15.77
CA ASN A 216 -12.76 -10.11 14.57
C ASN A 216 -13.41 -11.46 14.93
N PRO A 217 -14.50 -11.49 15.72
CA PRO A 217 -15.06 -12.72 16.28
C PRO A 217 -15.67 -13.69 15.24
N GLN A 218 -15.79 -13.25 13.98
CA GLN A 218 -16.28 -14.07 12.87
C GLN A 218 -15.18 -14.93 12.23
N ALA A 219 -13.90 -14.68 12.55
CA ALA A 219 -12.80 -15.47 12.04
C ALA A 219 -12.67 -16.78 12.82
N ASP A 220 -12.44 -17.87 12.10
CA ASP A 220 -12.17 -19.24 12.62
C ASP A 220 -10.92 -19.85 11.96
N GLY A 221 -10.25 -19.12 11.07
CA GLY A 221 -9.00 -19.50 10.45
C GLY A 221 -8.22 -18.33 9.87
N TRP A 222 -7.03 -18.61 9.37
CA TRP A 222 -6.16 -17.61 8.74
C TRP A 222 -5.34 -18.17 7.59
N LEU A 223 -4.92 -17.28 6.69
CA LEU A 223 -3.98 -17.54 5.61
C LEU A 223 -2.88 -16.47 5.62
N PRO A 224 -1.62 -16.83 5.31
CA PRO A 224 -0.55 -15.86 5.12
C PRO A 224 -0.85 -14.88 3.99
N LEU A 225 -0.45 -13.62 4.16
CA LEU A 225 -0.38 -12.61 3.10
C LEU A 225 1.09 -12.28 2.84
N ASN A 226 1.58 -12.65 1.67
CA ASN A 226 2.92 -12.34 1.21
C ASN A 226 3.00 -10.88 0.73
N SER A 227 4.10 -10.20 1.05
CA SER A 227 4.30 -8.78 0.78
C SER A 227 5.74 -8.46 0.41
N ARG A 228 5.95 -7.38 -0.38
CA ARG A 228 7.28 -6.97 -0.90
C ARG A 228 8.39 -6.88 0.14
N LYS A 229 8.09 -6.46 1.38
CA LYS A 229 9.10 -6.25 2.43
C LYS A 229 9.19 -7.42 3.41
N ASN A 230 8.64 -8.59 3.07
CA ASN A 230 8.57 -9.73 3.98
C ASN A 230 7.93 -9.34 5.33
N GLN A 231 7.00 -8.38 5.30
CA GLN A 231 6.35 -7.87 6.50
C GLN A 231 5.12 -8.73 6.79
N SER A 232 5.07 -9.15 8.05
CA SER A 232 4.30 -10.27 8.53
C SER A 232 2.84 -9.87 8.74
N VAL A 233 2.01 -10.06 7.71
CA VAL A 233 0.56 -9.84 7.77
C VAL A 233 -0.21 -11.11 7.44
N VAL A 234 -1.40 -11.25 8.01
CA VAL A 234 -2.29 -12.39 7.73
C VAL A 234 -3.66 -11.92 7.29
N VAL A 235 -4.31 -12.78 6.50
CA VAL A 235 -5.73 -12.67 6.17
C VAL A 235 -6.49 -13.59 7.11
N LEU A 236 -7.27 -13.00 8.02
CA LEU A 236 -8.26 -13.72 8.80
C LEU A 236 -9.42 -14.11 7.87
N VAL A 237 -9.84 -15.36 7.97
CA VAL A 237 -10.93 -15.92 7.17
C VAL A 237 -11.97 -16.58 8.06
N LYS A 238 -13.18 -16.68 7.52
CA LYS A 238 -14.20 -17.60 7.99
C LYS A 238 -14.13 -18.87 7.14
N LYS A 239 -13.26 -19.79 7.56
CA LYS A 239 -12.94 -21.10 7.00
C LYS A 239 -14.16 -21.88 6.55
N ASP A 240 -15.24 -21.93 7.34
CA ASP A 240 -16.45 -22.66 6.95
C ASP A 240 -17.17 -22.05 5.73
N GLU A 241 -16.95 -20.77 5.46
CA GLU A 241 -17.52 -20.04 4.32
C GLU A 241 -16.49 -19.77 3.21
N GLY A 242 -15.20 -19.81 3.52
CA GLY A 242 -14.09 -19.42 2.64
C GLY A 242 -14.10 -17.93 2.31
N HIS A 243 -14.62 -17.11 3.23
CA HIS A 243 -14.70 -15.66 3.08
C HIS A 243 -13.59 -14.96 3.87
N VAL A 244 -13.09 -13.85 3.32
CA VAL A 244 -12.15 -12.98 4.01
C VAL A 244 -12.88 -12.14 5.05
N VAL A 245 -12.38 -12.14 6.28
CA VAL A 245 -12.87 -11.30 7.37
C VAL A 245 -12.09 -10.00 7.42
N LYS A 246 -10.76 -10.08 7.53
CA LYS A 246 -9.90 -8.90 7.71
C LYS A 246 -8.43 -9.23 7.43
N ILE A 247 -7.67 -8.26 6.93
CA ILE A 247 -6.20 -8.29 6.93
C ILE A 247 -5.71 -7.67 8.23
N VAL A 248 -4.85 -8.36 8.97
CA VAL A 248 -4.38 -7.94 10.31
C VAL A 248 -2.86 -8.03 10.43
N ASP A 249 -2.33 -7.22 11.34
CA ASP A 249 -0.90 -7.13 11.68
C ASP A 249 -0.52 -8.25 12.65
N LEU A 250 -0.43 -9.47 12.12
CA LEU A 250 0.06 -10.66 12.82
C LEU A 250 0.99 -11.41 11.88
N ALA A 251 2.02 -12.02 12.46
CA ALA A 251 3.01 -12.75 11.72
C ALA A 251 2.56 -14.17 11.33
N PRO A 252 2.75 -14.57 10.07
CA PRO A 252 2.46 -15.93 9.61
C PRO A 252 3.59 -16.94 9.83
N TRP A 253 4.79 -16.48 10.22
CA TRP A 253 6.01 -17.25 10.48
C TRP A 253 6.98 -16.41 11.35
N ASP A 254 8.04 -17.04 11.86
CA ASP A 254 9.12 -16.40 12.65
C ASP A 254 9.99 -15.44 11.84
#